data_AF-A0A5Q4G6N1-F1
#
_entry.id   AF-A0A5Q4G6N1-F1
#
_cell.length_a   1.000
_cell.length_b   1.000
_cell.length_c   1.000
_cell.angle_alpha   90.00
_cell.angle_beta   90.00
_cell.angle_gamma   90.00
#
_symmetry.space_group_name_H-M   'P 1'
#
loop_
_entity.id
_entity.type
_entity.pdbx_description
1 polymer ?
#
loop_
_entity_poly.entity_id
_entity_poly.type
_entity_poly.pdbx_seq_one_letter_code
_entity_poly.pdbx_strand_id
1 'polypeptide(L)'
;MPRWIASITFAALVWCAPVAFGNPDPPTCEALVAALPDSLASAREVVVAVTLEQGGREVAYERSRVQRDDDGVTTTVLERRGLRRPDGGAGGGAGGVQDFGLPCDDHTLTLEEGDTARLELRDPDPDAVVERWSLRFGLLDGAWRPLELTAPFTVRVLFVPVRGQFVTTFDAWVFSAE
;
A
#
# COMPACT_ATOMS: atom_id res chain seq x y z
N MET A 1 14.61 -79.41 0.82
CA MET A 1 14.20 -78.64 -0.39
C MET A 1 14.06 -77.18 0.01
N PRO A 2 14.98 -76.28 -0.40
CA PRO A 2 14.91 -74.87 -0.03
C PRO A 2 14.07 -74.09 -1.06
N ARG A 3 13.11 -73.28 -0.61
CA ARG A 3 12.45 -72.27 -1.45
C ARG A 3 12.93 -70.90 -1.01
N TRP A 4 13.76 -70.30 -1.86
CA TRP A 4 14.07 -68.88 -1.92
C TRP A 4 12.89 -68.12 -2.59
N ILE A 5 12.97 -66.79 -2.63
CA ILE A 5 12.12 -65.76 -3.31
C ILE A 5 11.32 -64.95 -2.28
N ALA A 6 11.31 -63.62 -2.26
CA ALA A 6 12.18 -62.58 -2.81
C ALA A 6 11.77 -61.28 -2.09
N SER A 7 12.75 -60.52 -1.61
CA SER A 7 12.52 -59.17 -1.09
C SER A 7 12.17 -58.24 -2.25
N ILE A 8 11.00 -57.62 -2.20
CA ILE A 8 10.61 -56.54 -3.12
C ILE A 8 11.10 -55.23 -2.51
N THR A 9 12.19 -54.71 -3.05
CA THR A 9 12.69 -53.36 -2.75
C THR A 9 11.87 -52.35 -3.56
N PHE A 10 10.99 -51.59 -2.92
CA PHE A 10 10.35 -50.42 -3.51
C PHE A 10 11.36 -49.25 -3.49
N ALA A 11 12.00 -48.99 -4.64
CA ALA A 11 12.74 -47.75 -4.85
C ALA A 11 11.75 -46.63 -5.21
N ALA A 12 11.31 -45.87 -4.22
CA ALA A 12 10.58 -44.63 -4.44
C ALA A 12 11.59 -43.52 -4.82
N LEU A 13 11.79 -43.34 -6.13
CA LEU A 13 12.41 -42.14 -6.69
C LEU A 13 11.38 -41.01 -6.59
N VAL A 14 11.39 -40.31 -5.46
CA VAL A 14 10.72 -39.02 -5.31
C VAL A 14 11.51 -38.02 -6.16
N TRP A 15 10.96 -37.70 -7.32
CA TRP A 15 11.38 -36.55 -8.12
C TRP A 15 10.95 -35.29 -7.37
N CYS A 16 11.83 -34.75 -6.53
CA CYS A 16 11.73 -33.35 -6.13
C CYS A 16 12.04 -32.50 -7.37
N ALA A 17 11.00 -32.13 -8.11
CA ALA A 17 11.12 -30.99 -9.01
C ALA A 17 11.45 -29.77 -8.13
N PRO A 18 12.53 -29.01 -8.42
CA PRO A 18 12.76 -27.75 -7.72
C PRO A 18 11.57 -26.85 -8.03
N VAL A 19 10.79 -26.51 -7.00
CA VAL A 19 9.84 -25.41 -7.08
C VAL A 19 10.69 -24.17 -7.31
N ALA A 20 10.71 -23.70 -8.55
CA ALA A 20 11.23 -22.38 -8.87
C ALA A 20 10.30 -21.40 -8.16
N PHE A 21 10.66 -20.96 -6.96
CA PHE A 21 10.18 -19.71 -6.41
C PHE A 21 10.70 -18.65 -7.38
N GLY A 22 9.86 -18.29 -8.35
CA GLY A 22 10.17 -17.19 -9.25
C GLY A 22 10.44 -15.98 -8.37
N ASN A 23 11.67 -15.48 -8.40
CA ASN A 23 11.92 -14.14 -7.88
C ASN A 23 10.94 -13.24 -8.62
N PRO A 24 10.04 -12.53 -7.92
CA PRO A 24 9.13 -11.63 -8.59
C PRO A 24 9.96 -10.67 -9.42
N ASP A 25 9.48 -10.39 -10.64
CA ASP A 25 10.14 -9.42 -11.50
C ASP A 25 10.37 -8.12 -10.71
N PRO A 26 11.52 -7.44 -10.92
CA PRO A 26 11.80 -6.20 -10.25
C PRO A 26 10.65 -5.22 -10.50
N PRO A 27 10.14 -4.52 -9.47
CA PRO A 27 9.00 -3.62 -9.64
C PRO A 27 9.34 -2.52 -10.64
N THR A 28 8.36 -2.13 -11.45
CA THR A 28 8.42 -0.92 -12.28
C THR A 28 7.54 0.17 -11.69
N CYS A 29 7.74 1.41 -12.11
CA CYS A 29 6.87 2.52 -11.70
C CYS A 29 5.40 2.21 -12.00
N GLU A 30 5.10 1.77 -13.23
CA GLU A 30 3.74 1.50 -13.70
C GLU A 30 3.09 0.37 -12.88
N ALA A 31 3.86 -0.69 -12.60
CA ALA A 31 3.38 -1.80 -11.78
C ALA A 31 3.04 -1.36 -10.36
N LEU A 32 3.87 -0.52 -9.74
CA LEU A 32 3.63 -0.01 -8.38
C LEU A 32 2.48 1.00 -8.33
N VAL A 33 2.40 1.91 -9.30
CA VAL A 33 1.29 2.87 -9.40
C VAL A 33 -0.03 2.15 -9.61
N ALA A 34 -0.07 1.10 -10.45
CA ALA A 34 -1.25 0.26 -10.63
C ALA A 34 -1.58 -0.58 -9.38
N ALA A 35 -0.56 -1.06 -8.67
CA ALA A 35 -0.76 -1.87 -7.47
C ALA A 35 -1.48 -1.12 -6.34
N LEU A 36 -1.40 0.21 -6.29
CA LEU A 36 -2.06 1.02 -5.26
C LEU A 36 -3.60 0.89 -5.29
N PRO A 37 -4.32 1.29 -6.36
CA PRO A 37 -5.76 1.10 -6.46
C PRO A 37 -6.14 -0.37 -6.49
N ASP A 38 -5.35 -1.25 -7.14
CA ASP A 38 -5.65 -2.68 -7.23
C ASP A 38 -5.62 -3.37 -5.86
N SER A 39 -4.67 -3.01 -5.00
CA SER A 39 -4.60 -3.54 -3.63
C SER A 39 -5.80 -3.12 -2.81
N LEU A 40 -6.18 -1.85 -2.89
CA LEU A 40 -7.36 -1.33 -2.18
C LEU A 40 -8.67 -1.89 -2.73
N ALA A 41 -8.73 -2.23 -4.02
CA ALA A 41 -9.90 -2.84 -4.66
C ALA A 41 -10.02 -4.34 -4.35
N SER A 42 -8.90 -5.05 -4.27
CA SER A 42 -8.87 -6.51 -4.04
C SER A 42 -8.92 -6.90 -2.56
N ALA A 43 -8.53 -6.01 -1.65
CA ALA A 43 -8.60 -6.28 -0.22
C ALA A 43 -10.05 -6.40 0.28
N ARG A 44 -10.28 -7.40 1.14
CA ARG A 44 -11.50 -7.51 1.96
C ARG A 44 -11.42 -6.62 3.19
N GLU A 45 -10.23 -6.47 3.75
CA GLU A 45 -10.00 -5.58 4.88
C GLU A 45 -8.63 -4.91 4.74
N VAL A 46 -8.55 -3.66 5.15
CA VAL A 46 -7.31 -2.92 5.35
C VAL A 46 -7.51 -1.92 6.48
N VAL A 47 -6.49 -1.74 7.31
CA VAL A 47 -6.43 -0.62 8.24
C VAL A 47 -5.61 0.50 7.60
N VAL A 48 -6.20 1.69 7.60
CA VAL A 48 -5.60 2.89 7.03
C VAL A 48 -5.46 3.91 8.15
N ALA A 49 -4.25 4.42 8.34
CA ALA A 49 -4.02 5.54 9.25
C ALA A 49 -3.54 6.76 8.47
N VAL A 50 -4.16 7.91 8.72
CA VAL A 50 -3.79 9.19 8.11
C VAL A 50 -3.31 10.13 9.21
N THR A 51 -2.09 10.61 9.06
CA THR A 51 -1.45 11.57 9.95
C THR A 51 -1.22 12.87 9.19
N LEU A 52 -1.61 13.99 9.80
CA LEU A 52 -1.23 15.32 9.36
C LEU A 52 -0.10 15.81 10.25
N GLU A 53 1.06 16.09 9.66
CA GLU A 53 2.22 16.59 10.39
C GLU A 53 2.58 18.02 9.99
N GLN A 54 3.02 18.81 10.97
CA GLN A 54 3.57 20.15 10.77
C GLN A 54 4.83 20.33 11.61
N GLY A 55 5.94 20.68 10.97
CA GLY A 55 7.24 20.83 11.65
C GLY A 55 7.72 19.55 12.35
N GLY A 56 7.40 18.38 11.79
CA GLY A 56 7.74 17.07 12.36
C GLY A 56 6.89 16.64 13.56
N ARG A 57 5.72 17.26 13.76
CA ARG A 57 4.80 16.94 14.86
C ARG A 57 3.42 16.57 14.31
N GLU A 58 2.82 15.52 14.87
CA GLU A 58 1.42 15.16 14.64
C GLU A 58 0.49 16.31 15.06
N VAL A 59 -0.35 16.76 14.14
CA VAL A 59 -1.40 17.77 14.33
C VAL A 59 -2.78 17.12 14.33
N ALA A 60 -2.98 16.11 13.48
CA ALA A 60 -4.19 15.30 13.44
C ALA A 60 -3.85 13.87 13.05
N TYR A 61 -4.65 12.95 13.56
CA TYR A 61 -4.50 11.52 13.32
C TYR A 61 -5.88 10.86 13.25
N GLU A 62 -6.07 10.00 12.26
CA GLU A 62 -7.22 9.13 12.15
C GLU A 62 -6.79 7.75 11.70
N ARG A 63 -7.21 6.72 12.43
CA ARG A 63 -7.03 5.32 12.06
C ARG A 63 -8.39 4.69 11.85
N SER A 64 -8.58 4.10 10.68
CA SER A 64 -9.85 3.52 10.26
C SER A 64 -9.62 2.14 9.67
N ARG A 65 -10.54 1.22 9.98
CA ARG A 65 -10.64 -0.06 9.29
C ARG A 65 -11.61 0.10 8.12
N VAL A 66 -11.15 -0.25 6.93
CA VAL A 66 -11.97 -0.34 5.72
C VAL A 66 -12.24 -1.82 5.47
N GLN A 67 -13.50 -2.20 5.44
CA GLN A 67 -13.97 -3.56 5.14
C GLN A 67 -14.82 -3.54 3.89
N ARG A 68 -14.64 -4.54 3.03
CA ARG A 68 -15.44 -4.78 1.84
C ARG A 68 -16.09 -6.15 1.95
N ASP A 69 -17.40 -6.16 1.79
CA ASP A 69 -18.26 -7.35 1.75
C ASP A 69 -19.22 -7.26 0.55
N ASP A 70 -20.15 -8.21 0.46
CA ASP A 70 -21.15 -8.26 -0.60
C ASP A 70 -22.16 -7.09 -0.53
N ASP A 71 -22.28 -6.45 0.63
CA ASP A 71 -23.21 -5.32 0.88
C ASP A 71 -22.55 -3.96 0.59
N GLY A 72 -21.22 -3.90 0.44
CA GLY A 72 -20.48 -2.73 -0.03
C GLY A 72 -19.17 -2.48 0.72
N VAL A 73 -18.82 -1.20 0.90
CA VAL A 73 -17.62 -0.77 1.63
C VAL A 73 -18.03 -0.10 2.93
N THR A 74 -17.61 -0.67 4.05
CA THR A 74 -17.82 -0.13 5.39
C THR A 74 -16.50 0.46 5.93
N THR A 75 -16.54 1.67 6.47
CA THR A 75 -15.40 2.30 7.13
C THR A 75 -15.70 2.54 8.60
N THR A 76 -14.90 1.94 9.49
CA THR A 76 -15.02 2.07 10.95
C THR A 76 -13.82 2.83 11.50
N VAL A 77 -14.05 3.98 12.14
CA VAL A 77 -12.98 4.72 12.83
C VAL A 77 -12.58 3.97 14.11
N LEU A 78 -11.31 3.60 14.20
CA LEU A 78 -10.71 2.91 15.35
C LEU A 78 -10.11 3.88 16.37
N GLU A 79 -9.46 4.93 15.89
CA GLU A 79 -8.82 5.96 16.72
C GLU A 79 -8.86 7.30 15.99
N ARG A 80 -9.03 8.39 16.76
CA ARG A 80 -8.92 9.75 16.24
C ARG A 80 -8.37 10.70 17.29
N ARG A 81 -7.43 11.57 16.89
CA ARG A 81 -6.82 12.59 17.74
C ARG A 81 -6.56 13.88 16.96
N GLY A 82 -6.40 14.99 17.66
CA GLY A 82 -6.07 16.30 17.08
C GLY A 82 -7.28 17.12 16.65
N LEU A 83 -7.21 17.73 15.46
CA LEU A 83 -8.21 18.70 15.00
C LEU A 83 -9.62 18.08 14.89
N ARG A 84 -10.60 18.76 15.49
CA ARG A 84 -12.01 18.38 15.42
C ARG A 84 -12.54 18.67 14.01
N ARG A 85 -13.15 17.66 13.38
CA ARG A 85 -13.87 17.87 12.10
C ARG A 85 -15.06 18.81 12.36
N PRO A 86 -15.33 19.79 11.48
CA PRO A 86 -16.55 20.57 11.57
C PRO A 86 -17.77 19.65 11.56
N ASP A 87 -18.66 19.83 12.52
CA ASP A 87 -19.93 19.09 12.57
C ASP A 87 -20.73 19.45 11.31
N GLY A 88 -21.02 18.47 10.45
CA GLY A 88 -21.74 18.67 9.18
C GLY A 88 -20.96 18.41 7.90
N GLY A 89 -19.67 18.06 7.97
CA GLY A 89 -18.91 17.53 6.83
C GLY A 89 -19.25 16.07 6.53
N ALA A 90 -20.50 15.78 6.17
CA ALA A 90 -20.85 14.51 5.54
C ALA A 90 -20.06 14.38 4.24
N GLY A 91 -19.39 13.24 4.05
CA GLY A 91 -18.83 12.91 2.73
C GLY A 91 -17.64 13.78 2.32
N GLY A 92 -16.61 13.84 3.16
CA GLY A 92 -15.28 13.69 2.58
C GLY A 92 -15.18 12.24 2.14
N GLY A 93 -15.88 11.86 1.06
CA GLY A 93 -15.55 10.64 0.34
C GLY A 93 -14.04 10.66 0.19
N ALA A 94 -13.40 9.53 0.47
CA ALA A 94 -12.02 9.35 0.08
C ALA A 94 -11.92 9.94 -1.33
N GLY A 95 -11.29 11.12 -1.48
CA GLY A 95 -10.87 11.62 -2.76
C GLY A 95 -9.97 10.51 -3.24
N GLY A 96 -10.56 9.66 -4.06
CA GLY A 96 -10.24 8.25 -4.04
C GLY A 96 -8.77 8.13 -4.34
N VAL A 97 -8.08 7.30 -3.58
CA VAL A 97 -6.76 6.78 -3.99
C VAL A 97 -6.78 6.26 -5.45
N GLN A 98 -7.98 6.03 -5.98
CA GLN A 98 -8.34 5.60 -7.31
C GLN A 98 -8.18 6.66 -8.42
N ASP A 99 -7.86 7.93 -8.10
CA ASP A 99 -7.74 9.01 -9.10
C ASP A 99 -6.43 9.81 -8.99
N PHE A 100 -5.34 9.17 -8.53
CA PHE A 100 -4.09 9.88 -8.31
C PHE A 100 -3.38 10.31 -9.61
N GLY A 101 -3.70 9.73 -10.77
CA GLY A 101 -3.20 10.16 -12.07
C GLY A 101 -1.66 10.33 -12.14
N LEU A 102 -0.91 9.61 -11.30
CA LEU A 102 0.51 9.89 -11.07
C LEU A 102 1.32 9.44 -12.28
N PRO A 103 1.94 10.35 -13.04
CA PRO A 103 2.72 9.98 -14.21
C PRO A 103 4.05 9.33 -13.80
N CYS A 104 4.49 8.36 -14.59
CA CYS A 104 5.81 7.75 -14.46
C CYS A 104 6.89 8.48 -15.29
N ASP A 105 6.58 9.64 -15.88
CA ASP A 105 7.52 10.36 -16.75
C ASP A 105 8.72 10.96 -15.98
N ASP A 106 8.50 11.41 -14.73
CA ASP A 106 9.51 11.95 -13.82
C ASP A 106 9.41 11.22 -12.47
N HIS A 107 10.08 10.06 -12.38
CA HIS A 107 10.07 9.21 -11.21
C HIS A 107 11.48 8.80 -10.76
N THR A 108 11.60 8.49 -9.47
CA THR A 108 12.76 7.79 -8.92
C THR A 108 12.27 6.54 -8.20
N LEU A 109 12.72 5.37 -8.65
CA LEU A 109 12.43 4.09 -8.01
C LEU A 109 13.69 3.56 -7.33
N THR A 110 13.61 3.32 -6.03
CA THR A 110 14.70 2.77 -5.22
C THR A 110 14.24 1.46 -4.58
N LEU A 111 15.01 0.39 -4.79
CA LEU A 111 14.83 -0.85 -4.03
C LEU A 111 15.46 -0.69 -2.65
N GLU A 112 14.70 -0.99 -1.62
CA GLU A 112 15.10 -0.92 -0.22
C GLU A 112 15.31 -2.35 0.32
N GLU A 113 15.92 -2.47 1.50
CA GLU A 113 16.13 -3.79 2.12
C GLU A 113 14.80 -4.48 2.48
N GLY A 114 14.77 -5.81 2.44
CA GLY A 114 13.62 -6.60 2.91
C GLY A 114 12.42 -6.58 1.98
N ASP A 115 12.63 -6.73 0.67
CA ASP A 115 11.58 -6.76 -0.36
C ASP A 115 10.66 -5.54 -0.31
N THR A 116 11.26 -4.38 -0.09
CA THR A 116 10.58 -3.09 -0.11
C THR A 116 11.07 -2.23 -1.26
N ALA A 117 10.21 -1.35 -1.75
CA ALA A 117 10.51 -0.42 -2.82
C ALA A 117 9.94 0.95 -2.48
N ARG A 118 10.72 2.00 -2.76
CA ARG A 118 10.29 3.39 -2.65
C ARG A 118 10.20 4.02 -4.03
N LEU A 119 9.02 4.54 -4.34
CA LEU A 119 8.72 5.27 -5.55
C LEU A 119 8.48 6.74 -5.19
N GLU A 120 9.32 7.62 -5.71
CA GLU A 120 9.10 9.06 -5.68
C GLU A 120 8.57 9.53 -7.02
N LEU A 121 7.46 10.29 -6.98
CA LEU A 121 6.77 10.82 -8.15
C LEU A 121 6.63 12.32 -8.02
N ARG A 122 6.74 13.03 -9.14
CA ARG A 122 6.45 14.45 -9.20
C ARG A 122 5.04 14.69 -9.71
N ASP A 123 4.35 15.64 -9.10
CA ASP A 123 3.09 16.12 -9.67
C ASP A 123 3.39 16.90 -10.96
N PRO A 124 2.74 16.57 -12.09
CA PRO A 124 2.95 17.28 -13.34
C PRO A 124 2.39 18.71 -13.33
N ASP A 125 1.44 19.02 -12.43
CA ASP A 125 0.90 20.36 -12.29
C ASP A 125 1.84 21.24 -11.45
N PRO A 126 2.44 22.30 -12.02
CA PRO A 126 3.33 23.20 -11.29
C PRO A 126 2.62 23.99 -10.18
N ASP A 127 1.28 24.08 -10.22
CA ASP A 127 0.47 24.76 -9.20
C ASP A 127 -0.13 23.76 -8.19
N ALA A 128 0.24 22.48 -8.26
CA ALA A 128 -0.22 21.47 -7.31
C ALA A 128 0.16 21.82 -5.87
N VAL A 129 -0.78 21.58 -4.95
CA VAL A 129 -0.53 21.76 -3.51
C VAL A 129 0.53 20.78 -2.98
N VAL A 130 0.64 19.62 -3.63
CA VAL A 130 1.62 18.57 -3.37
C VAL A 130 2.50 18.45 -4.61
N GLU A 131 3.74 18.89 -4.53
CA GLU A 131 4.67 18.83 -5.67
C GLU A 131 5.31 17.44 -5.86
N ARG A 132 5.34 16.64 -4.80
CA ARG A 132 6.01 15.35 -4.77
C ARG A 132 5.26 14.35 -3.90
N TRP A 133 5.19 13.12 -4.37
CA TRP A 133 4.68 11.97 -3.66
C TRP A 133 5.82 11.00 -3.36
N SER A 134 5.82 10.42 -2.17
CA SER A 134 6.70 9.31 -1.81
C SER A 134 5.83 8.13 -1.41
N LEU A 135 5.91 7.05 -2.18
CA LEU A 135 5.15 5.83 -1.95
C LEU A 135 6.11 4.71 -1.60
N ARG A 136 5.82 4.00 -0.51
CA ARG A 136 6.57 2.82 -0.11
C ARG A 136 5.70 1.58 -0.30
N PHE A 137 6.28 0.58 -0.92
CA PHE A 137 5.66 -0.70 -1.19
C PHE A 137 6.47 -1.82 -0.54
N GLY A 138 5.77 -2.91 -0.20
CA GLY A 138 6.36 -4.15 0.25
C GLY A 138 5.80 -5.32 -0.53
N LEU A 139 6.61 -6.34 -0.74
CA LEU A 139 6.16 -7.60 -1.32
C LEU A 139 5.42 -8.42 -0.27
N LEU A 140 4.09 -8.44 -0.34
CA LEU A 140 3.21 -9.20 0.56
C LEU A 140 2.50 -10.28 -0.25
N ASP A 141 2.62 -11.54 0.20
CA ASP A 141 2.02 -12.71 -0.46
C ASP A 141 2.34 -12.81 -1.97
N GLY A 142 3.56 -12.42 -2.35
CA GLY A 142 4.04 -12.44 -3.73
C GLY A 142 3.58 -11.27 -4.61
N ALA A 143 2.89 -10.27 -4.04
CA ALA A 143 2.44 -9.07 -4.74
C ALA A 143 2.96 -7.80 -4.07
N TRP A 144 3.32 -6.78 -4.86
CA TRP A 144 3.68 -5.46 -4.33
C TRP A 144 2.44 -4.78 -3.79
N ARG A 145 2.46 -4.39 -2.52
CA ARG A 145 1.35 -3.72 -1.82
C ARG A 145 1.82 -2.41 -1.21
N PRO A 146 0.99 -1.36 -1.20
CA PRO A 146 1.36 -0.10 -0.58
C PRO A 146 1.45 -0.28 0.94
N LEU A 147 2.50 0.26 1.52
CA LEU A 147 2.74 0.29 2.97
C LEU A 147 2.55 1.71 3.51
N GLU A 148 2.99 2.70 2.74
CA GLU A 148 2.98 4.10 3.14
C GLU A 148 2.91 5.02 1.93
N LEU A 149 2.19 6.11 2.07
CA LEU A 149 2.14 7.21 1.12
C LEU A 149 2.36 8.51 1.87
N THR A 150 3.35 9.28 1.45
CA THR A 150 3.72 10.57 2.05
C THR A 150 3.65 11.67 1.01
N ALA A 151 3.01 12.78 1.38
CA ALA A 151 2.77 13.92 0.50
C ALA A 151 3.02 15.24 1.25
N PRO A 152 4.20 15.86 1.11
CA PRO A 152 4.44 17.21 1.60
C PRO A 152 3.56 18.22 0.86
N PHE A 153 3.03 19.19 1.58
CA PHE A 153 2.26 20.28 0.99
C PHE A 153 2.75 21.64 1.48
N THR A 154 2.52 22.65 0.65
CA THR A 154 2.65 24.06 1.03
C THR A 154 1.38 24.81 0.61
N VAL A 155 0.64 25.34 1.59
CA VAL A 155 -0.53 26.19 1.33
C VAL A 155 -0.27 27.60 1.86
N ARG A 156 -0.90 28.61 1.27
CA ARG A 156 -0.82 29.99 1.76
C ARG A 156 -2.12 30.37 2.47
N VAL A 157 -2.01 30.72 3.75
CA VAL A 157 -3.09 31.38 4.48
C VAL A 157 -2.79 32.87 4.49
N LEU A 158 -3.55 33.64 3.70
CA LEU A 158 -3.22 35.03 3.37
C LEU A 158 -1.82 35.10 2.72
N PHE A 159 -0.85 35.70 3.41
CA PHE A 159 0.55 35.84 2.99
C PHE A 159 1.51 34.92 3.74
N VAL A 160 1.01 34.04 4.62
CA VAL A 160 1.83 33.14 5.43
C VAL A 160 1.83 31.74 4.82
N PRO A 161 3.00 31.21 4.39
CA PRO A 161 3.09 29.83 3.93
C PRO A 161 3.01 28.87 5.12
N VAL A 162 2.05 27.96 5.07
CA VAL A 162 1.89 26.84 5.99
C VAL A 162 2.38 25.58 5.29
N ARG A 163 3.36 24.91 5.90
CA ARG A 163 3.95 23.68 5.39
C ARG A 163 3.55 22.52 6.29
N GLY A 164 3.32 21.37 5.69
CA GLY A 164 3.08 20.14 6.40
C GLY A 164 3.25 18.94 5.48
N GLN A 165 2.86 17.78 5.97
CA GLN A 165 2.78 16.57 5.16
C GLN A 165 1.62 15.70 5.60
N PHE A 166 1.04 15.00 4.65
CA PHE A 166 0.18 13.86 4.91
C PHE A 166 1.04 12.60 4.93
N VAL A 167 0.85 11.76 5.93
CA VAL A 167 1.43 10.41 6.00
C VAL A 167 0.27 9.43 6.12
N THR A 168 0.07 8.62 5.10
CA THR A 168 -0.95 7.56 5.06
C THR A 168 -0.25 6.22 5.17
N THR A 169 -0.53 5.45 6.20
CA THR A 169 -0.01 4.07 6.35
C THR A 169 -1.11 3.07 6.08
N PHE A 170 -0.73 1.94 5.49
CA PHE A 170 -1.61 0.81 5.21
C PHE A 170 -1.12 -0.42 5.97
N ASP A 171 -1.97 -0.95 6.85
CA ASP A 171 -1.65 -2.09 7.72
C ASP A 171 -2.79 -3.12 7.73
N ALA A 172 -2.49 -4.30 8.29
CA ALA A 172 -3.46 -5.37 8.52
C ALA A 172 -4.30 -5.74 7.29
N TRP A 173 -3.64 -5.86 6.13
CA TRP A 173 -4.27 -6.30 4.89
C TRP A 173 -4.87 -7.70 5.04
N VAL A 174 -6.10 -7.87 4.55
CA VAL A 174 -6.75 -9.16 4.38
C VAL A 174 -7.28 -9.25 2.96
N PHE A 175 -6.80 -10.23 2.21
CA PHE A 175 -7.25 -10.54 0.86
C PHE A 175 -8.17 -11.76 0.86
N SER A 176 -9.04 -11.88 -0.13
CA SER A 176 -9.78 -13.12 -0.37
C SER A 176 -8.79 -14.24 -0.69
N ALA A 177 -8.94 -15.42 -0.08
CA ALA A 177 -8.32 -16.61 -0.66
C ALA A 177 -9.05 -16.91 -1.98
N GLU A 178 -8.32 -16.95 -3.08
CA GLU A 178 -8.82 -17.43 -4.38
C GLU A 178 -9.07 -18.93 -4.36
#